data_AF-A0A2V8UJS5-F1
#
_entry.id   AF-A0A2V8UJS5-F1
#
_cell.length_a   1.000
_cell.length_b   1.000
_cell.length_c   1.000
_cell.angle_alpha   90.00
_cell.angle_beta   90.00
_cell.angle_gamma   90.00
#
_symmetry.space_group_name_H-M   'P 1'
#
loop_
_entity.id
_entity.type
_entity.pdbx_description
1 polymer ?
#
loop_
_entity_poly.entity_id
_entity_poly.type
_entity_poly.pdbx_seq_one_letter_code
_entity_poly.pdbx_strand_id
1 'polypeptide(L)' 'MLAVIEDSELSQIQALMSRYSDHPVDFADATKREALSTIFTVDHADFDTYRIEGRRRFRVLPASRP' A
#
# COMPACT_ATOMS: atom_id res chain seq x y z
N MET A 1 18.85 2.72 0.11
CA MET A 1 18.80 1.51 -0.73
C MET A 1 17.48 1.55 -1.48
N LEU A 2 17.51 1.64 -2.81
CA LEU A 2 16.30 1.55 -3.63
C LEU A 2 15.87 0.07 -3.66
N ALA A 3 14.60 -0.21 -3.37
CA ALA A 3 14.05 -1.55 -3.50
C ALA A 3 13.61 -1.74 -4.96
N VAL A 4 14.28 -2.63 -5.69
CA VAL A 4 13.91 -3.00 -7.06
C VAL A 4 12.67 -3.88 -7.01
N ILE A 5 11.70 -3.59 -7.89
CA ILE A 5 10.55 -4.48 -8.13
C ILE A 5 11.03 -5.61 -9.04
N GLU A 6 10.96 -6.83 -8.56
CA GLU A 6 11.33 -8.03 -9.33
C GLU A 6 10.12 -8.60 -10.08
N ASP A 7 10.36 -9.30 -11.20
CA ASP A 7 9.30 -9.97 -11.97
C ASP A 7 8.46 -10.94 -11.13
N SER A 8 9.08 -11.53 -10.10
CA SER A 8 8.43 -12.43 -9.13
C SER A 8 7.35 -11.72 -8.30
N GLU A 9 7.45 -10.40 -8.12
CA GLU A 9 6.50 -9.58 -7.36
C GLU A 9 5.26 -9.20 -8.20
N LEU A 10 5.34 -9.28 -9.53
CA LEU A 10 4.28 -8.81 -10.44
C LEU A 10 2.93 -9.50 -10.23
N SER A 11 2.93 -10.81 -9.96
CA SER A 11 1.68 -11.54 -9.71
C SER A 11 0.99 -11.09 -8.42
N GLN A 12 1.76 -10.74 -7.39
CA GLN A 12 1.20 -10.22 -6.13
C GLN A 12 0.66 -8.80 -6.31
N ILE A 13 1.40 -7.95 -7.03
CA ILE A 13 0.99 -6.60 -7.40
C ILE A 13 -0.35 -6.64 -8.16
N GLN A 14 -0.47 -7.50 -9.18
CA GLN A 14 -1.72 -7.67 -9.94
C GLN A 14 -2.89 -8.17 -9.08
N ALA A 15 -2.62 -9.09 -8.16
CA ALA A 15 -3.64 -9.59 -7.23
C ALA A 15 -4.14 -8.48 -6.29
N LEU A 16 -3.25 -7.60 -5.82
CA LEU A 16 -3.61 -6.46 -4.98
C LEU A 16 -4.46 -5.44 -5.75
N MET A 17 -4.04 -5.06 -6.96
CA MET A 17 -4.80 -4.16 -7.84
C MET A 17 -6.20 -4.73 -8.13
N SER A 18 -6.30 -6.05 -8.33
CA SER A 18 -7.59 -6.73 -8.55
C SER A 18 -8.46 -6.73 -7.30
N ARG A 19 -7.87 -6.93 -6.11
CA ARG A 19 -8.59 -6.96 -4.82
C ARG A 19 -9.21 -5.61 -4.46
N TYR A 20 -8.53 -4.53 -4.80
CA TYR A 20 -8.98 -3.17 -4.55
C TYR A 20 -9.47 -2.48 -5.83
N SER A 21 -9.98 -3.23 -6.82
CA SER A 21 -10.48 -2.63 -8.07
C SER A 21 -11.57 -1.58 -7.86
N ASP A 22 -12.34 -1.71 -6.77
CA ASP A 22 -13.46 -0.82 -6.42
C ASP A 22 -13.02 0.49 -5.76
N HIS A 23 -11.76 0.56 -5.29
CA HIS A 23 -11.11 1.76 -4.77
C HIS A 23 -9.72 1.84 -5.39
N PRO A 24 -9.52 2.63 -6.46
CA PRO A 24 -8.38 2.48 -7.36
C PRO A 24 -7.05 2.51 -6.60
N VAL A 25 -6.53 1.33 -6.27
CA VAL A 25 -5.13 1.13 -5.91
C VAL A 25 -4.34 1.44 -7.17
N ASP A 26 -3.53 2.48 -7.12
CA ASP A 26 -2.60 2.74 -8.20
C ASP A 26 -1.44 1.74 -8.16
N PHE A 27 -0.67 1.69 -9.25
CA PHE A 27 0.47 0.76 -9.34
C PHE A 27 1.53 1.06 -8.26
N ALA A 28 1.70 2.32 -7.86
CA ALA A 28 2.67 2.68 -6.84
C ALA A 28 2.27 2.09 -5.47
N ASP A 29 1.00 2.16 -5.12
CA ASP A 29 0.44 1.54 -3.94
C ASP A 29 0.48 0.02 -3.99
N ALA A 30 0.27 -0.56 -5.18
CA ALA A 30 0.37 -2.01 -5.37
C ALA A 30 1.79 -2.56 -5.20
N THR A 31 2.82 -1.75 -5.48
CA THR A 31 4.23 -2.13 -5.28
C THR A 31 4.69 -2.02 -3.83
N LYS A 32 3.81 -1.61 -2.91
CA LYS A 32 4.16 -1.64 -1.48
C LYS A 32 4.34 -3.06 -1.00
N ARG A 33 5.48 -3.27 -0.36
CA ARG A 33 5.76 -4.50 0.37
C ARG A 33 4.95 -4.49 1.66
N GLU A 34 4.07 -5.47 1.82
CA GLU A 34 3.22 -5.70 3.02
C GLU A 34 4.03 -5.73 4.34
N ALA A 35 5.35 -5.99 4.27
CA ALA A 35 6.24 -5.90 5.43
C ALA A 35 6.44 -4.47 5.98
N LEU A 36 6.06 -3.43 5.24
CA LEU A 36 6.19 -2.03 5.65
C LEU A 36 4.93 -1.58 6.38
N SER A 37 4.99 -1.49 7.70
CA SER A 37 3.85 -1.03 8.51
C SER A 37 3.75 0.49 8.65
N THR A 38 4.68 1.26 8.09
CA THR A 38 4.73 2.73 8.19
C THR A 38 4.96 3.36 6.82
N ILE A 39 4.07 4.28 6.47
CA ILE A 39 4.04 4.97 5.18
C ILE A 39 4.20 6.46 5.40
N PHE A 40 5.00 7.12 4.57
CA PHE A 40 5.00 8.57 4.45
C PHE A 40 4.26 8.96 3.17
N THR A 41 3.11 9.65 3.29
CA THR A 41 2.29 10.08 2.14
C THR A 41 1.48 11.32 2.51
N VAL A 42 1.09 12.10 1.50
CA VAL A 42 0.09 13.16 1.65
C VAL A 42 -1.34 12.64 1.44
N ASP A 43 -1.48 11.45 0.85
CA ASP A 43 -2.77 10.80 0.61
C ASP A 43 -3.14 9.89 1.78
N HIS A 44 -3.78 10.45 2.79
CA HIS A 44 -4.15 9.70 3.99
C HIS A 44 -5.39 8.82 3.77
N ALA A 45 -6.32 9.25 2.90
CA ALA A 45 -7.63 8.61 2.76
C ALA A 45 -7.51 7.19 2.19
N ASP A 46 -6.62 7.00 1.21
CA ASP A 46 -6.37 5.70 0.60
C ASP A 46 -5.72 4.74 1.62
N PHE A 47 -4.75 5.23 2.39
CA PHE A 47 -4.02 4.44 3.38
C PHE A 47 -4.80 4.13 4.66
N ASP A 48 -5.85 4.89 4.97
CA ASP A 48 -6.82 4.56 6.01
C ASP A 48 -7.75 3.41 5.61
N THR A 49 -7.85 3.12 4.31
CA THR A 49 -8.68 2.04 3.75
C THR A 49 -7.92 0.73 3.70
N TYR A 50 -6.65 0.75 3.29
CA TYR A 50 -5.84 -0.45 3.14
C TYR A 50 -5.51 -1.17 4.45
N ARG A 51 -5.30 -2.49 4.38
CA ARG A 51 -5.04 -3.34 5.55
C ARG A 51 -3.90 -4.30 5.27
N ILE A 52 -2.85 -4.21 6.09
CA ILE A 52 -1.72 -5.15 6.11
C ILE A 52 -2.24 -6.53 6.46
N GLU A 53 -2.01 -7.51 5.59
CA GLU A 53 -2.51 -8.88 5.70
C GLU A 53 -4.05 -8.94 5.93
N GLY A 54 -4.77 -7.90 5.49
CA GLY A 54 -6.21 -7.76 5.73
C GLY A 54 -6.62 -7.46 7.19
N ARG A 55 -5.67 -7.19 8.10
CA ARG A 55 -5.96 -7.04 9.54
C ARG A 55 -5.49 -5.72 10.13
N ARG A 56 -4.26 -5.30 9.86
CA ARG A 56 -3.63 -4.14 10.55
C ARG A 56 -3.71 -2.88 9.68
N ARG A 57 -3.92 -1.72 10.30
CA ARG A 57 -3.82 -0.42 9.60
C ARG A 57 -2.37 -0.03 9.41
N PHE A 58 -2.07 0.74 8.36
CA PHE A 58 -0.78 1.39 8.23
C PHE A 58 -0.63 2.52 9.24
N ARG A 59 0.60 2.74 9.71
CA ARG A 59 0.97 4.00 10.38
C ARG A 59 1.29 5.02 9.29
N VAL A 60 0.41 5.99 9.09
CA VAL A 60 0.61 7.06 8.10
C VAL A 60 1.34 8.24 8.73
N LEU A 61 2.34 8.77 8.03
CA LEU A 61 3.12 9.94 8.37
C LEU A 61 3.03 10.99 7.24
N PRO A 62 3.07 12.30 7.57
CA PRO A 62 2.99 12.86 8.92
C PRO A 62 1.66 12.49 9.61
N ALA A 63 1.58 12.58 10.94
CA ALA A 63 0.30 12.33 11.61
C ALA A 63 -0.74 13.36 11.14
N SER A 64 -1.96 12.91 10.82
CA SER A 64 -3.08 13.80 10.56
C SER A 64 -3.21 14.77 11.74
N ARG A 65 -3.33 16.08 11.45
CA ARG A 65 -3.58 17.07 12.50
C ARG A 65 -4.94 16.76 13.15
N PRO A 66 -5.05 16.78 14.49
CA PRO A 66 -6.32 16.54 15.18
C PRO A 66 -7.39 17.57 14.80
#